data_AF-A0A9D4HLG6-F1
#
_entry.id   AF-A0A9D4HLG6-F1
#
_cell.length_a   1.000
_cell.length_b   1.000
_cell.length_c   1.000
_cell.angle_alpha   90.00
_cell.angle_beta   90.00
_cell.angle_gamma   90.00
#
_symmetry.space_group_name_H-M   'P 1'
#
loop_
_entity.id
_entity.type
_entity.pdbx_description
1 polymer ?
#
loop_
_entity_poly.entity_id
_entity_poly.type
_entity_poly.pdbx_seq_one_letter_code
_entity_poly.pdbx_strand_id
1 'polypeptide(L)'
;MYQIYARGQLITSGAIPVNGDVKTLMLQATHDMAPKSQVLVMYVRADWELVADALSINVDGAFMNKVVLNFNKTDASPSDKIRFGVSADVGSNVNVLAVVKSVLLLGTGNDITQSQVVQDLHGYSLKPLKSSSGDHFPMCDWFCWRWPLPVGGEDVKDVIDESGVVVLTDATVYEYIPEPVPMPANGGGRWRGGGGGGAGGGGGMFPSFGGFGGNNMMVMAVPLMGRMDGPMREQMRPMPPLPKADIVVAPKDLAPVQQTRKLFPETWLWKSQIVPSGGVVNFDETVPDTVTSWVATAFAVHPQTGLGISEQSAQVSLM
;
A
#
# COMPACT_ATOMS: atom_id res chain seq x y z
N MET A 1 -19.49 -29.04 17.77
CA MET A 1 -19.66 -27.56 17.87
C MET A 1 -18.70 -26.92 16.91
N TYR A 2 -19.05 -25.77 16.34
CA TYR A 2 -18.12 -24.96 15.56
C TYR A 2 -18.20 -23.50 16.02
N GLN A 3 -17.08 -22.79 15.89
CA GLN A 3 -16.92 -21.39 16.20
C GLN A 3 -16.08 -20.74 15.11
N ILE A 4 -16.46 -19.53 14.71
CA ILE A 4 -15.77 -18.75 13.68
C ILE A 4 -15.28 -17.47 14.30
N TYR A 5 -13.98 -17.26 14.21
CA TYR A 5 -13.30 -16.09 14.71
C TYR A 5 -12.79 -15.23 13.57
N ALA A 6 -12.83 -13.91 13.71
CA ALA A 6 -12.18 -12.96 12.83
C ALA A 6 -11.85 -11.70 13.63
N ARG A 7 -10.73 -11.04 13.32
CA ARG A 7 -10.29 -9.82 14.01
C ARG A 7 -10.28 -9.94 15.56
N GLY A 8 -9.99 -11.14 16.05
CA GLY A 8 -9.93 -11.45 17.48
C GLY A 8 -11.30 -11.60 18.18
N GLN A 9 -12.40 -11.66 17.43
CA GLN A 9 -13.75 -11.76 17.95
C GLN A 9 -14.48 -13.01 17.45
N LEU A 10 -15.42 -13.52 18.25
CA LEU A 10 -16.34 -14.58 17.84
C LEU A 10 -17.43 -13.98 16.94
N ILE A 11 -17.43 -14.39 15.67
CA ILE A 11 -18.40 -13.92 14.67
C ILE A 11 -19.66 -14.79 14.70
N THR A 12 -19.50 -16.11 14.71
CA THR A 12 -20.62 -17.05 14.77
C THR A 12 -20.24 -18.35 15.43
N SER A 13 -21.22 -19.04 15.99
CA SER A 13 -21.05 -20.36 16.58
C SER A 13 -22.30 -21.21 16.38
N GLY A 14 -22.14 -22.53 16.44
CA GLY A 14 -23.25 -23.45 16.32
C GLY A 14 -22.91 -24.88 16.72
N ALA A 15 -23.95 -25.69 16.80
CA ALA A 15 -23.85 -27.13 17.01
C ALA A 15 -24.55 -27.84 15.87
N ILE A 16 -23.89 -28.85 15.32
CA ILE A 16 -24.43 -29.63 14.21
C ILE A 16 -24.49 -31.08 14.68
N PRO A 17 -25.68 -31.70 14.71
CA PRO A 17 -25.77 -33.12 14.97
C PRO A 17 -25.15 -33.89 13.80
N VAL A 18 -24.25 -34.81 14.13
CA VAL A 18 -23.58 -35.69 13.17
C VAL A 18 -24.25 -37.05 13.26
N ASN A 19 -25.00 -37.41 12.23
CA ASN A 19 -25.67 -38.72 12.10
C ASN A 19 -24.90 -39.53 11.06
N GLY A 20 -23.89 -40.29 11.49
CA GLY A 20 -22.98 -41.05 10.63
C GLY A 20 -21.53 -40.61 10.77
N ASP A 21 -20.69 -40.91 9.78
CA ASP A 21 -19.24 -40.68 9.87
C ASP A 21 -18.78 -39.32 9.34
N VAL A 22 -19.55 -38.72 8.42
CA VAL A 22 -19.17 -37.47 7.74
C VAL A 22 -20.31 -36.47 7.75
N LYS A 23 -19.99 -35.22 8.08
CA LYS A 23 -20.92 -34.09 7.99
C LYS A 23 -20.21 -32.89 7.37
N THR A 24 -20.84 -32.31 6.34
CA THR A 24 -20.35 -31.08 5.70
C THR A 24 -20.98 -29.85 6.35
N LEU A 25 -20.15 -28.89 6.72
CA LEU A 25 -20.56 -27.57 7.21
C LEU A 25 -20.51 -26.56 6.04
N MET A 26 -21.64 -25.91 5.76
CA MET A 26 -21.71 -24.84 4.76
C MET A 26 -21.76 -23.49 5.46
N LEU A 27 -20.81 -22.61 5.13
CA LEU A 27 -20.69 -21.29 5.73
C LEU A 27 -20.87 -20.24 4.65
N GLN A 28 -21.79 -19.29 4.85
CA GLN A 28 -21.87 -18.11 4.01
C GLN A 28 -20.79 -17.11 4.46
N ALA A 29 -19.87 -16.77 3.54
CA ALA A 29 -18.85 -15.78 3.79
C ALA A 29 -19.49 -14.39 3.96
N THR A 30 -19.14 -13.69 5.04
CA THR A 30 -19.61 -12.33 5.35
C THR A 30 -18.42 -11.37 5.45
N HIS A 31 -18.68 -10.07 5.33
CA HIS A 31 -17.65 -9.02 5.45
C HIS A 31 -16.90 -9.09 6.80
N ASP A 32 -17.59 -9.47 7.88
CA ASP A 32 -16.99 -9.54 9.22
C ASP A 32 -15.91 -10.63 9.32
N MET A 33 -15.93 -11.61 8.41
CA MET A 33 -14.91 -12.66 8.31
C MET A 33 -13.63 -12.20 7.57
N ALA A 34 -13.65 -11.06 6.89
CA ALA A 34 -12.51 -10.53 6.16
C ALA A 34 -11.54 -9.76 7.09
N PRO A 35 -10.22 -9.75 6.81
CA PRO A 35 -9.54 -10.38 5.67
C PRO A 35 -9.14 -11.84 5.92
N LYS A 36 -9.10 -12.27 7.18
CA LYS A 36 -8.76 -13.63 7.60
C LYS A 36 -9.71 -14.05 8.71
N SER A 37 -10.23 -15.27 8.60
CA SER A 37 -11.08 -15.89 9.59
C SER A 37 -10.55 -17.27 9.94
N GLN A 38 -10.83 -17.71 11.17
CA GLN A 38 -10.46 -19.00 11.68
C GLN A 38 -11.70 -19.76 12.12
N VAL A 39 -11.85 -20.98 11.61
CA VAL A 39 -12.94 -21.88 11.93
C VAL A 39 -12.40 -22.94 12.89
N LEU A 40 -12.89 -22.96 14.12
CA LEU A 40 -12.57 -23.96 15.12
C LEU A 40 -13.75 -24.93 15.23
N VAL A 41 -13.49 -26.22 15.07
CA VAL A 41 -14.47 -27.29 15.25
C VAL A 41 -14.04 -28.14 16.42
N MET A 42 -14.98 -28.47 17.30
CA MET A 42 -14.70 -29.26 18.49
C MET A 42 -15.88 -30.17 18.85
N TYR A 43 -15.59 -31.32 19.42
CA TYR A 43 -16.58 -32.21 20.00
C TYR A 43 -16.00 -32.97 21.19
N VAL A 44 -16.88 -33.46 22.07
CA VAL A 44 -16.49 -34.28 23.22
C VAL A 44 -16.92 -35.71 22.95
N ARG A 45 -16.00 -36.65 23.16
CA ARG A 45 -16.21 -38.09 23.00
C ARG A 45 -16.87 -38.69 24.25
N ALA A 46 -17.34 -39.93 24.13
CA ALA A 46 -18.03 -40.64 25.22
C ALA A 46 -17.14 -40.93 26.45
N ASP A 47 -15.82 -40.96 26.25
CA ASP A 47 -14.78 -41.09 27.27
C ASP A 47 -14.38 -39.73 27.89
N TRP A 48 -15.14 -38.67 27.62
CA TRP A 48 -14.87 -37.30 28.07
C TRP A 48 -13.59 -36.69 27.52
N GLU A 49 -13.07 -37.18 26.39
CA GLU A 49 -11.97 -36.54 25.69
C GLU A 49 -12.48 -35.42 24.76
N LEU A 50 -11.85 -34.25 24.82
CA LEU A 50 -12.07 -33.15 23.88
C LEU A 50 -11.22 -33.40 22.62
N VAL A 51 -11.86 -33.36 21.46
CA VAL A 51 -11.19 -33.35 20.16
C VAL A 51 -11.53 -32.05 19.46
N ALA A 52 -10.52 -31.36 18.95
CA ALA A 52 -10.68 -30.14 18.20
C ALA A 52 -9.74 -30.09 17.00
N ASP A 53 -10.16 -29.35 15.98
CA ASP A 53 -9.37 -29.02 14.80
C ASP A 53 -9.71 -27.59 14.38
N ALA A 54 -8.76 -26.89 13.79
CA ALA A 54 -8.91 -25.50 13.40
C ALA A 54 -8.35 -25.22 12.00
N LEU A 55 -9.07 -24.37 11.26
CA LEU A 55 -8.76 -24.02 9.88
C LEU A 55 -8.78 -22.50 9.69
N SER A 56 -7.69 -21.95 9.20
CA SER A 56 -7.61 -20.54 8.79
C SER A 56 -8.01 -20.39 7.32
N ILE A 57 -8.91 -19.45 7.04
CA ILE A 57 -9.37 -19.09 5.69
C ILE A 57 -9.16 -17.60 5.43
N ASN A 58 -8.74 -17.28 4.21
CA ASN A 58 -8.70 -15.90 3.73
C ASN A 58 -10.05 -15.54 3.11
N VAL A 59 -10.56 -14.37 3.44
CA VAL A 59 -11.87 -13.89 2.99
C VAL A 59 -11.70 -12.52 2.37
N ASP A 60 -12.02 -12.41 1.08
CA ASP A 60 -11.97 -11.15 0.34
C ASP A 60 -13.10 -10.20 0.81
N GLY A 61 -12.93 -8.90 0.62
CA GLY A 61 -13.98 -7.91 0.94
C GLY A 61 -13.87 -7.27 2.33
N ALA A 62 -12.66 -6.94 2.76
CA ALA A 62 -12.42 -6.22 4.02
C ALA A 62 -13.03 -4.80 4.05
N PHE A 63 -13.40 -4.22 2.91
CA PHE A 63 -14.09 -2.94 2.81
C PHE A 63 -15.52 -3.15 2.31
N MET A 64 -16.50 -2.86 3.17
CA MET A 64 -17.91 -2.89 2.78
C MET A 64 -18.29 -1.62 2.01
N ASN A 65 -17.81 -0.46 2.47
CA ASN A 65 -17.97 0.82 1.77
C ASN A 65 -17.02 0.91 0.57
N LYS A 66 -17.57 0.89 -0.64
CA LYS A 66 -16.77 0.98 -1.87
C LYS A 66 -16.65 2.42 -2.32
N VAL A 67 -15.43 2.93 -2.31
CA VAL A 67 -15.12 4.30 -2.74
C VAL A 67 -14.50 4.27 -4.13
N VAL A 68 -15.12 4.98 -5.07
CA VAL A 68 -14.63 5.11 -6.43
C VAL A 68 -14.49 6.59 -6.75
N LEU A 69 -13.31 6.98 -7.24
CA LEU A 69 -12.99 8.36 -7.58
C LEU A 69 -12.87 8.50 -9.11
N ASN A 70 -13.68 9.40 -9.67
CA ASN A 70 -13.82 9.62 -11.10
C ASN A 70 -13.49 11.07 -11.46
N PHE A 71 -12.85 11.25 -12.61
CA PHE A 71 -12.55 12.56 -13.17
C PHE A 71 -13.30 12.78 -14.47
N ASN A 72 -13.76 14.01 -14.70
CA ASN A 72 -14.32 14.38 -16.00
C ASN A 72 -13.24 14.53 -17.10
N LYS A 73 -11.99 14.81 -16.71
CA LYS A 73 -10.84 15.04 -17.58
C LYS A 73 -9.58 14.45 -16.95
N THR A 74 -8.78 13.76 -17.76
CA THR A 74 -7.45 13.24 -17.38
C THR A 74 -6.32 14.22 -17.68
N ASP A 75 -6.55 15.14 -18.63
CA ASP A 75 -5.63 16.19 -19.04
C ASP A 75 -6.31 17.54 -18.85
N ALA A 76 -5.62 18.47 -18.19
CA ALA A 76 -6.14 19.79 -17.90
C ALA A 76 -5.04 20.84 -18.02
N SER A 77 -5.38 22.03 -18.50
CA SER A 77 -4.48 23.17 -18.50
C SER A 77 -4.57 23.95 -17.18
N PRO A 78 -3.57 24.79 -16.86
CA PRO A 78 -3.67 25.75 -15.76
C PRO A 78 -4.99 26.53 -15.82
N SER A 79 -5.64 26.74 -14.68
CA SER A 79 -6.92 27.44 -14.58
C SER A 79 -8.13 26.75 -15.25
N ASP A 80 -7.99 25.52 -15.76
CA ASP A 80 -9.14 24.73 -16.20
C ASP A 80 -10.05 24.37 -15.04
N LYS A 81 -11.36 24.38 -15.29
CA LYS A 81 -12.35 23.84 -14.34
C LYS A 81 -12.47 22.33 -14.52
N ILE A 82 -12.25 21.59 -13.44
CA ILE A 82 -12.39 20.14 -13.40
C ILE A 82 -13.44 19.73 -12.37
N ARG A 83 -14.06 18.58 -12.62
CA ARG A 83 -15.05 17.98 -11.72
C ARG A 83 -14.55 16.63 -11.25
N PHE A 84 -14.50 16.46 -9.93
CA PHE A 84 -14.22 15.20 -9.26
C PHE A 84 -15.54 14.59 -8.81
N GLY A 85 -15.87 13.41 -9.32
CA GLY A 85 -16.99 12.61 -8.83
C GLY A 85 -16.49 11.56 -7.87
N VAL A 86 -16.99 11.53 -6.63
CA VAL A 86 -16.67 10.47 -5.68
C VAL A 86 -17.94 9.70 -5.36
N SER A 87 -17.93 8.41 -5.68
CA SER A 87 -19.01 7.47 -5.38
C SER A 87 -18.67 6.73 -4.09
N ALA A 88 -19.60 6.68 -3.16
CA ALA A 88 -19.51 5.92 -1.90
C ALA A 88 -20.92 5.65 -1.35
N ASP A 89 -21.04 4.94 -0.23
CA ASP A 89 -22.36 4.67 0.37
C ASP A 89 -23.07 5.96 0.79
N VAL A 90 -24.39 6.02 0.57
CA VAL A 90 -25.22 7.19 0.90
C VAL A 90 -25.10 7.51 2.39
N GLY A 91 -24.89 8.79 2.73
CA GLY A 91 -24.68 9.24 4.11
C GLY A 91 -23.24 9.07 4.62
N SER A 92 -22.32 8.50 3.84
CA SER A 92 -20.90 8.48 4.18
C SER A 92 -20.32 9.89 4.20
N ASN A 93 -19.37 10.16 5.10
CA ASN A 93 -18.54 11.34 5.03
C ASN A 93 -17.31 11.04 4.15
N VAL A 94 -17.29 11.61 2.94
CA VAL A 94 -16.21 11.47 1.97
C VAL A 94 -15.19 12.58 2.16
N ASN A 95 -13.92 12.23 2.13
CA ASN A 95 -12.79 13.15 2.19
C ASN A 95 -11.91 12.93 0.95
N VAL A 96 -11.53 14.03 0.30
CA VAL A 96 -10.69 14.01 -0.91
C VAL A 96 -9.43 14.81 -0.65
N LEU A 97 -8.29 14.21 -1.02
CA LEU A 97 -6.97 14.82 -0.98
C LEU A 97 -6.41 14.87 -2.41
N ALA A 98 -5.85 16.01 -2.83
CA ALA A 98 -5.05 16.10 -4.06
C ALA A 98 -3.67 16.70 -3.78
N VAL A 99 -2.63 15.92 -4.11
CA VAL A 99 -1.22 16.25 -3.86
C VAL A 99 -0.45 16.29 -5.18
N VAL A 100 0.60 17.11 -5.23
CA VAL A 100 1.51 17.15 -6.38
C VAL A 100 2.27 15.83 -6.52
N LYS A 101 2.35 15.30 -7.74
CA LYS A 101 3.06 14.03 -8.04
C LYS A 101 4.53 14.04 -7.62
N SER A 102 5.22 15.18 -7.72
CA SER A 102 6.62 15.30 -7.30
C SER A 102 6.81 15.15 -5.79
N VAL A 103 5.83 15.53 -4.97
CA VAL A 103 5.89 15.33 -3.50
C VAL A 103 5.79 13.85 -3.17
N LEU A 104 4.96 13.12 -3.90
CA LEU A 104 4.84 11.65 -3.76
C LEU A 104 6.14 10.92 -4.16
N LEU A 105 6.98 11.52 -5.01
CA LEU A 105 8.29 10.99 -5.38
C LEU A 105 9.41 11.32 -4.37
N LEU A 106 9.21 12.34 -3.53
CA LEU A 106 10.20 12.76 -2.52
C LEU A 106 10.08 11.96 -1.22
N GLY A 107 8.92 11.36 -0.95
CA GLY A 107 8.69 10.43 0.14
C GLY A 107 7.42 9.62 -0.11
N THR A 108 7.57 8.33 -0.40
CA THR A 108 6.45 7.40 -0.51
C THR A 108 6.07 6.90 0.89
N GLY A 109 4.77 6.68 1.14
CA GLY A 109 4.29 6.07 2.39
C GLY A 109 3.43 6.95 3.30
N ASN A 110 3.12 8.19 2.91
CA ASN A 110 2.24 9.07 3.71
C ASN A 110 0.73 8.90 3.40
N ASP A 111 0.40 8.18 2.33
CA ASP A 111 -0.99 7.91 1.96
C ASP A 111 -1.45 6.56 2.52
N ILE A 112 -2.69 6.53 3.03
CA ILE A 112 -3.34 5.30 3.51
C ILE A 112 -3.83 4.51 2.30
N THR A 113 -3.35 3.27 2.15
CA THR A 113 -3.81 2.36 1.10
C THR A 113 -4.71 1.26 1.66
N GLN A 114 -5.53 0.66 0.79
CA GLN A 114 -6.31 -0.51 1.16
C GLN A 114 -5.43 -1.66 1.67
N SER A 115 -4.27 -1.88 1.04
CA SER A 115 -3.33 -2.94 1.43
C SER A 115 -2.77 -2.74 2.84
N GLN A 116 -2.43 -1.50 3.21
CA GLN A 116 -1.94 -1.19 4.56
C GLN A 116 -3.01 -1.47 5.62
N VAL A 117 -4.25 -1.07 5.38
CA VAL A 117 -5.36 -1.33 6.31
C VAL A 117 -5.67 -2.82 6.40
N VAL A 118 -5.67 -3.55 5.28
CA VAL A 118 -5.84 -5.02 5.28
C VAL A 118 -4.70 -5.69 6.05
N GLN A 119 -3.46 -5.24 5.85
CA GLN A 119 -2.29 -5.73 6.59
C GLN A 119 -2.40 -5.44 8.09
N ASP A 120 -2.86 -4.26 8.48
CA ASP A 120 -3.12 -3.90 9.87
C ASP A 120 -4.23 -4.80 10.46
N LEU A 121 -5.32 -5.03 9.71
CA LEU A 121 -6.41 -5.93 10.10
C LEU A 121 -5.93 -7.37 10.34
N HIS A 122 -4.96 -7.87 9.56
CA HIS A 122 -4.33 -9.17 9.84
C HIS A 122 -3.67 -9.21 11.23
N GLY A 123 -3.12 -8.09 11.71
CA GLY A 123 -2.51 -7.97 13.03
C GLY A 123 -3.47 -8.21 14.21
N TYR A 124 -4.77 -8.02 14.01
CA TYR A 124 -5.83 -8.28 15.00
C TYR A 124 -6.39 -9.71 14.96
N SER A 125 -5.93 -10.55 14.03
CA SER A 125 -6.30 -11.97 14.03
C SER A 125 -5.80 -12.65 15.30
N LEU A 126 -6.44 -13.74 15.70
CA LEU A 126 -5.98 -14.54 16.84
C LEU A 126 -4.53 -14.98 16.61
N LYS A 127 -3.73 -14.89 17.66
CA LYS A 127 -2.32 -15.25 17.65
C LYS A 127 -2.12 -16.49 18.50
N PRO A 128 -1.20 -17.40 18.11
CA PRO A 128 -0.81 -18.53 18.94
C PRO A 128 -0.45 -18.08 20.36
N LEU A 129 -0.92 -18.82 21.37
CA LEU A 129 -0.63 -18.58 22.79
C LEU A 129 0.81 -18.95 23.15
N LYS A 130 1.38 -19.93 22.43
CA LYS A 130 2.81 -20.26 22.46
C LYS A 130 3.48 -19.52 21.29
N SER A 131 4.66 -18.95 21.52
CA SER A 131 5.50 -18.40 20.44
C SER A 131 6.04 -19.56 19.60
N SER A 132 5.22 -20.09 18.69
CA SER A 132 5.68 -21.01 17.67
C SER A 132 6.62 -20.24 16.74
N SER A 133 7.90 -20.59 16.77
CA SER A 133 8.84 -20.25 15.71
C SER A 133 8.47 -21.07 14.48
N GLY A 134 7.32 -20.76 13.87
CA GLY A 134 6.83 -21.43 12.68
C GLY A 134 7.60 -20.93 11.47
N ASP A 135 8.40 -21.84 10.90
CA ASP A 135 9.20 -21.64 9.72
C ASP A 135 8.38 -20.99 8.59
N HIS A 136 8.72 -19.73 8.29
CA HIS A 136 8.21 -19.05 7.11
C HIS A 136 8.80 -19.74 5.88
N PHE A 137 8.03 -20.64 5.26
CA PHE A 137 8.40 -21.25 3.98
C PHE A 137 8.04 -20.29 2.84
N PRO A 138 9.03 -19.62 2.19
CA PRO A 138 8.76 -18.59 1.18
C PRO A 138 8.08 -19.13 -0.09
N MET A 139 8.05 -20.46 -0.27
CA MET A 139 7.29 -21.11 -1.34
C MET A 139 5.76 -21.06 -1.11
N CYS A 140 5.32 -20.92 0.14
CA CYS A 140 3.90 -20.85 0.49
C CYS A 140 3.25 -19.49 0.17
N ASP A 141 4.05 -18.42 0.04
CA ASP A 141 3.53 -17.07 -0.23
C ASP A 141 2.83 -16.95 -1.60
N TRP A 142 3.24 -17.75 -2.61
CA TRP A 142 2.59 -17.73 -3.94
C TRP A 142 1.51 -18.82 -4.09
N PHE A 143 1.64 -19.97 -3.44
CA PHE A 143 0.70 -21.10 -3.65
C PHE A 143 -0.41 -21.19 -2.57
N CYS A 144 -0.13 -20.81 -1.32
CA CYS A 144 -1.01 -21.07 -0.19
C CYS A 144 -1.96 -19.92 0.15
N TRP A 145 -1.75 -18.71 -0.38
CA TRP A 145 -2.62 -17.54 -0.13
C TRP A 145 -4.10 -17.73 -0.52
N ARG A 146 -4.41 -18.65 -1.45
CA ARG A 146 -5.79 -18.94 -1.91
C ARG A 146 -6.43 -20.16 -1.23
N TRP A 147 -5.67 -20.94 -0.46
CA TRP A 147 -6.13 -22.19 0.12
C TRP A 147 -6.26 -22.11 1.64
N PRO A 148 -7.29 -22.73 2.24
CA PRO A 148 -7.40 -22.86 3.68
C PRO A 148 -6.14 -23.50 4.28
N LEU A 149 -5.61 -22.89 5.35
CA LEU A 149 -4.43 -23.37 6.05
C LEU A 149 -4.84 -24.02 7.37
N PRO A 150 -4.52 -25.31 7.61
CA PRO A 150 -4.77 -25.91 8.91
C PRO A 150 -3.96 -25.15 9.95
N VAL A 151 -4.58 -24.96 11.11
CA VAL A 151 -3.90 -24.48 12.32
C VAL A 151 -3.32 -25.74 12.93
N GLY A 152 -1.99 -25.80 13.00
CA GLY A 152 -1.25 -27.02 13.28
C GLY A 152 -1.36 -27.45 14.74
N GLY A 153 -0.61 -28.50 15.05
CA GLY A 153 -0.53 -29.10 16.38
C GLY A 153 -0.44 -30.62 16.27
N GLU A 154 0.33 -31.24 17.16
CA GLU A 154 0.38 -32.71 17.27
C GLU A 154 -0.80 -33.24 18.09
N ASP A 155 -1.34 -32.41 18.98
CA ASP A 155 -2.44 -32.73 19.88
C ASP A 155 -3.48 -31.60 19.97
N VAL A 156 -4.58 -31.89 20.68
CA VAL A 156 -5.69 -30.93 20.84
C VAL A 156 -5.28 -29.69 21.64
N LYS A 157 -4.32 -29.80 22.56
CA LYS A 157 -3.83 -28.67 23.34
C LYS A 157 -3.07 -27.70 22.45
N ASP A 158 -2.25 -28.20 21.54
CA ASP A 158 -1.53 -27.40 20.56
C ASP A 158 -2.50 -26.75 19.57
N VAL A 159 -3.50 -27.46 19.06
CA VAL A 159 -4.54 -26.86 18.19
C VAL A 159 -5.22 -25.68 18.88
N ILE A 160 -5.59 -25.84 20.15
CA ILE A 160 -6.21 -24.77 20.95
C ILE A 160 -5.22 -23.59 21.14
N ASP A 161 -3.97 -23.88 21.50
CA ASP A 161 -2.95 -22.86 21.73
C ASP A 161 -2.62 -22.10 20.45
N GLU A 162 -2.41 -22.79 19.33
CA GLU A 162 -2.15 -22.20 18.02
C GLU A 162 -3.35 -21.39 17.51
N SER A 163 -4.57 -21.80 17.91
CA SER A 163 -5.77 -21.05 17.56
C SER A 163 -5.95 -19.75 18.36
N GLY A 164 -5.15 -19.53 19.41
CA GLY A 164 -5.23 -18.30 20.21
C GLY A 164 -6.48 -18.19 21.08
N VAL A 165 -7.21 -19.29 21.26
CA VAL A 165 -8.41 -19.35 22.11
C VAL A 165 -8.08 -20.00 23.46
N VAL A 166 -8.82 -19.61 24.50
CA VAL A 166 -8.73 -20.25 25.82
C VAL A 166 -9.97 -21.10 26.03
N VAL A 167 -9.77 -22.40 26.24
CA VAL A 167 -10.85 -23.35 26.52
C VAL A 167 -10.86 -23.70 28.00
N LEU A 168 -12.01 -23.49 28.65
CA LEU A 168 -12.29 -23.94 30.01
C LEU A 168 -13.31 -25.08 29.92
N THR A 169 -12.91 -26.28 30.31
CA THR A 169 -13.73 -27.49 30.16
C THR A 169 -13.49 -28.46 31.32
N ASP A 170 -14.52 -29.25 31.63
CA ASP A 170 -14.46 -30.42 32.52
C ASP A 170 -14.00 -31.69 31.78
N ALA A 171 -14.05 -31.68 30.45
CA ALA A 171 -13.52 -32.73 29.59
C ALA A 171 -11.98 -32.79 29.66
N THR A 172 -11.44 -33.98 29.42
CA THR A 172 -10.00 -34.23 29.32
C THR A 172 -9.46 -33.60 28.04
N VAL A 173 -8.45 -32.74 28.17
CA VAL A 173 -7.70 -32.15 27.04
C VAL A 173 -6.36 -32.86 26.98
N TYR A 174 -6.10 -33.59 25.88
CA TYR A 174 -4.85 -34.31 25.70
C TYR A 174 -3.71 -33.36 25.31
N GLU A 175 -2.56 -33.50 25.96
CA GLU A 175 -1.31 -32.81 25.65
C GLU A 175 -0.19 -33.86 25.58
N TYR A 176 0.51 -33.90 24.46
CA TYR A 176 1.70 -34.69 24.26
C TYR A 176 2.89 -33.96 24.85
N ILE A 177 3.49 -34.58 25.86
CA ILE A 177 4.73 -34.09 26.47
C ILE A 177 5.85 -35.02 25.99
N PRO A 178 6.75 -34.57 25.09
CA PRO A 178 7.86 -35.40 24.65
C PRO A 178 8.75 -35.74 25.84
N GLU A 179 9.09 -37.01 26.00
CA GLU A 179 10.07 -37.42 27.00
C GLU A 179 11.42 -36.75 26.68
N PRO A 180 12.16 -36.27 27.70
CA PRO A 180 13.46 -35.66 27.47
C PRO A 180 14.38 -36.68 26.80
N VAL A 181 14.67 -36.49 25.51
CA VAL A 181 15.69 -37.30 24.84
C VAL A 181 17.03 -37.01 25.54
N PRO A 182 17.71 -38.03 26.09
CA PRO A 182 19.03 -37.84 26.67
C PRO A 182 19.96 -37.37 25.55
N MET A 183 20.41 -36.12 25.63
CA MET A 183 21.50 -35.67 24.75
C MET A 183 22.72 -36.54 25.06
N PRO A 184 23.31 -37.24 24.09
CA PRO A 184 24.53 -38.00 24.35
C PRO A 184 25.59 -37.02 24.86
N ALA A 185 26.04 -37.25 26.10
CA ALA A 185 27.08 -36.47 26.73
C ALA A 185 28.37 -36.61 25.90
N ASN A 186 28.65 -35.58 25.10
CA ASN A 186 29.92 -35.22 24.48
C ASN A 186 30.96 -36.36 24.41
N GLY A 187 30.70 -37.36 23.57
CA GLY A 187 31.70 -38.33 23.16
C GLY A 187 32.57 -37.68 22.09
N GLY A 188 33.75 -37.18 22.48
CA GLY A 188 34.74 -36.57 21.60
C GLY A 188 35.15 -37.50 20.44
N GLY A 189 34.39 -37.46 19.35
CA GLY A 189 34.68 -38.13 18.10
C GLY A 189 35.06 -37.10 17.05
N ARG A 190 36.33 -37.09 16.64
CA ARG A 190 36.83 -36.33 15.50
C ARG A 190 35.91 -36.50 14.29
N TRP A 191 35.32 -35.41 13.80
CA TRP A 191 34.74 -35.35 12.46
C TRP A 191 35.86 -35.60 11.43
N ARG A 192 36.05 -36.87 11.05
CA ARG A 192 36.76 -37.24 9.83
C ARG A 192 35.77 -37.11 8.68
N GLY A 193 36.15 -36.29 7.69
CA GLY A 193 35.40 -36.12 6.46
C GLY A 193 35.07 -37.46 5.79
N GLY A 194 33.84 -37.55 5.31
CA GLY A 194 33.36 -38.55 4.38
C GLY A 194 32.40 -37.85 3.43
N GLY A 195 32.85 -37.66 2.19
CA GLY A 195 32.10 -36.98 1.16
C GLY A 195 30.94 -37.81 0.58
N GLY A 196 30.02 -37.08 -0.02
CA GLY A 196 28.97 -37.50 -0.93
C GLY A 196 28.18 -36.21 -1.21
N GLY A 197 28.22 -35.58 -2.37
CA GLY A 197 28.23 -36.13 -3.71
C GLY A 197 27.03 -35.47 -4.41
N GLY A 198 27.17 -34.20 -4.79
CA GLY A 198 26.13 -33.40 -5.44
C GLY A 198 26.75 -32.69 -6.64
N ALA A 199 26.35 -33.14 -7.83
CA ALA A 199 26.90 -32.81 -9.14
C ALA A 199 27.16 -31.31 -9.39
N GLY A 200 28.36 -31.03 -9.88
CA GLY A 200 28.76 -29.71 -10.35
C GLY A 200 28.07 -29.33 -11.66
N GLY A 201 27.46 -28.15 -11.67
CA GLY A 201 27.19 -27.39 -12.89
C GLY A 201 28.45 -26.59 -13.24
N GLY A 202 29.12 -26.99 -14.32
CA GLY A 202 30.21 -26.23 -14.93
C GLY A 202 29.71 -25.22 -15.95
N GLY A 203 30.46 -24.13 -16.09
CA GLY A 203 30.31 -23.09 -17.13
C GLY A 203 29.61 -21.83 -16.57
N GLY A 204 30.27 -20.74 -16.19
CA GLY A 204 31.47 -20.14 -16.79
C GLY A 204 31.02 -19.13 -17.85
N MET A 205 30.99 -17.84 -17.50
CA MET A 205 31.27 -16.69 -18.38
C MET A 205 31.11 -15.38 -17.59
N PHE A 206 32.25 -14.87 -17.11
CA PHE A 206 32.48 -13.43 -17.02
C PHE A 206 32.72 -12.90 -18.45
N PRO A 207 32.49 -11.61 -18.70
CA PRO A 207 33.67 -10.78 -18.84
C PRO A 207 33.64 -9.55 -17.96
N SER A 208 34.71 -9.41 -17.20
CA SER A 208 35.29 -8.14 -16.80
C SER A 208 35.81 -7.43 -18.06
N PHE A 209 35.40 -6.18 -18.26
CA PHE A 209 36.19 -5.19 -18.99
C PHE A 209 36.38 -4.00 -18.05
N GLY A 210 37.63 -3.78 -17.66
CA GLY A 210 38.03 -2.59 -16.92
C GLY A 210 38.28 -1.39 -17.83
N GLY A 211 38.40 -0.23 -17.19
CA GLY A 211 39.41 0.76 -17.57
C GLY A 211 38.89 2.16 -17.88
N PHE A 212 39.30 3.08 -17.01
CA PHE A 212 39.61 4.51 -17.26
C PHE A 212 38.40 5.41 -17.63
N GLY A 213 38.12 6.51 -16.93
CA GLY A 213 39.03 7.52 -16.41
C GLY A 213 38.70 8.84 -17.13
N GLY A 214 38.41 9.90 -16.38
CA GLY A 214 38.31 11.25 -16.95
C GLY A 214 37.14 12.08 -16.43
N ASN A 215 37.39 12.83 -15.37
CA ASN A 215 36.70 14.09 -15.09
C ASN A 215 36.96 15.03 -16.26
N ASN A 216 35.93 15.71 -16.78
CA ASN A 216 36.13 17.00 -17.45
C ASN A 216 34.87 17.87 -17.32
N MET A 217 34.98 18.86 -16.42
CA MET A 217 34.11 20.01 -16.38
C MET A 217 34.47 20.95 -17.54
N MET A 218 33.46 21.35 -18.32
CA MET A 218 33.63 22.39 -19.34
C MET A 218 33.35 23.75 -18.70
N VAL A 219 34.42 24.46 -18.35
CA VAL A 219 34.42 25.90 -18.09
C VAL A 219 34.82 26.58 -19.39
N MET A 220 33.89 27.31 -20.01
CA MET A 220 34.17 28.12 -21.19
C MET A 220 34.91 29.39 -20.78
N ALA A 221 36.17 29.48 -21.18
CA ALA A 221 37.01 30.66 -21.04
C ALA A 221 36.54 31.78 -21.99
N VAL A 222 36.40 32.98 -21.45
CA VAL A 222 36.17 34.23 -22.19
C VAL A 222 37.52 34.66 -22.80
N PRO A 223 37.59 35.06 -24.09
CA PRO A 223 38.85 35.51 -24.68
C PRO A 223 39.28 36.86 -24.08
N LEU A 224 40.52 36.89 -23.57
CA LEU A 224 41.26 38.11 -23.24
C LEU A 224 41.56 38.89 -24.53
N MET A 225 40.91 40.04 -24.70
CA MET A 225 41.18 40.98 -25.79
C MET A 225 42.38 41.86 -25.42
N GLY A 226 43.35 41.91 -26.35
CA GLY A 226 44.65 42.54 -26.17
C GLY A 226 44.60 44.05 -26.00
N ARG A 227 45.55 44.51 -25.17
CA ARG A 227 46.05 45.89 -25.04
C ARG A 227 46.35 46.50 -26.42
N MET A 228 45.80 47.68 -26.68
CA MET A 228 46.33 48.64 -27.65
C MET A 228 46.39 50.02 -26.99
N ASP A 229 47.61 50.44 -26.68
CA ASP A 229 47.98 51.78 -26.25
C ASP A 229 48.27 52.64 -27.49
N GLY A 230 47.68 53.84 -27.58
CA GLY A 230 48.00 54.84 -28.61
C GLY A 230 47.16 56.13 -28.46
N PRO A 231 47.74 57.35 -28.55
CA PRO A 231 47.19 58.54 -27.91
C PRO A 231 46.49 59.53 -28.86
N MET A 232 45.90 60.58 -28.24
CA MET A 232 45.54 61.90 -28.81
C MET A 232 44.12 61.95 -29.44
N ARG A 233 43.10 62.47 -28.75
CA ARG A 233 42.84 63.88 -28.42
C ARG A 233 42.72 64.76 -29.68
N GLU A 234 41.52 64.85 -30.25
CA GLU A 234 40.86 66.10 -30.67
C GLU A 234 39.50 65.87 -31.38
N GLN A 235 38.62 66.88 -31.27
CA GLN A 235 37.35 67.10 -32.00
C GLN A 235 36.04 66.53 -31.43
N MET A 236 35.59 67.11 -30.30
CA MET A 236 34.16 67.22 -30.01
C MET A 236 33.52 68.22 -30.99
N ARG A 237 32.57 67.73 -31.80
CA ARG A 237 31.62 68.57 -32.54
C ARG A 237 30.30 68.57 -31.76
N PRO A 238 29.62 69.72 -31.58
CA PRO A 238 28.31 69.72 -30.92
C PRO A 238 27.27 68.96 -31.75
N MET A 239 26.38 68.27 -31.05
CA MET A 239 25.33 67.41 -31.58
C MET A 239 24.30 68.23 -32.39
N PRO A 240 23.78 67.72 -33.53
CA PRO A 240 22.61 68.32 -34.17
C PRO A 240 21.35 68.10 -33.30
N PRO A 241 20.36 69.01 -33.36
CA PRO A 241 19.14 68.89 -32.57
C PRO A 241 18.30 67.68 -33.01
N LEU A 242 17.67 67.03 -32.03
CA LEU A 242 16.81 65.87 -32.23
C LEU A 242 15.60 66.22 -33.12
N PRO A 243 15.16 65.30 -34.01
CA PRO A 243 13.89 65.46 -34.72
C PRO A 243 12.73 65.47 -33.74
N LYS A 244 11.75 66.33 -33.97
CA LYS A 244 10.50 66.34 -33.20
C LYS A 244 9.81 64.98 -33.39
N ALA A 245 9.45 64.35 -32.28
CA ALA A 245 8.76 63.07 -32.29
C ALA A 245 7.38 63.22 -32.95
N ASP A 246 7.20 62.56 -34.09
CA ASP A 246 5.86 62.24 -34.58
C ASP A 246 5.19 61.34 -33.54
N ILE A 247 3.95 61.68 -33.18
CA ILE A 247 3.14 60.87 -32.26
C ILE A 247 2.89 59.53 -32.96
N VAL A 248 3.68 58.53 -32.57
CA VAL A 248 3.45 57.14 -32.94
C VAL A 248 2.08 56.76 -32.40
N VAL A 249 1.13 56.54 -33.31
CA VAL A 249 -0.16 55.94 -33.01
C VAL A 249 0.11 54.65 -32.22
N ALA A 250 -0.47 54.56 -31.03
CA ALA A 250 -0.30 53.41 -30.15
C ALA A 250 -0.61 52.11 -30.91
N PRO A 251 0.24 51.06 -30.80
CA PRO A 251 -0.07 49.76 -31.39
C PRO A 251 -1.42 49.27 -30.85
N LYS A 252 -2.33 48.93 -31.76
CA LYS A 252 -3.71 48.52 -31.43
C LYS A 252 -3.82 47.09 -30.91
N ASP A 253 -2.70 46.42 -30.71
CA ASP A 253 -2.62 45.06 -30.19
C ASP A 253 -1.76 45.05 -28.92
N LEU A 254 -2.44 45.15 -27.78
CA LEU A 254 -1.82 44.83 -26.49
C LEU A 254 -1.34 43.39 -26.58
N ALA A 255 -0.03 43.15 -26.49
CA ALA A 255 0.49 41.81 -26.27
C ALA A 255 -0.27 41.19 -25.08
N PRO A 256 -0.73 39.93 -25.16
CA PRO A 256 -1.45 39.32 -24.07
C PRO A 256 -0.61 39.46 -22.81
N VAL A 257 -1.22 40.01 -21.75
CA VAL A 257 -0.56 40.21 -20.46
C VAL A 257 0.00 38.85 -20.05
N GLN A 258 1.34 38.71 -20.05
CA GLN A 258 2.00 37.52 -19.50
C GLN A 258 1.71 37.51 -18.00
N GLN A 259 0.70 36.75 -17.60
CA GLN A 259 0.45 36.50 -16.18
C GLN A 259 1.60 35.66 -15.63
N THR A 260 2.41 36.27 -14.78
CA THR A 260 3.42 35.56 -13.99
C THR A 260 2.69 34.68 -12.98
N ARG A 261 2.91 33.37 -13.09
CA ARG A 261 2.38 32.37 -12.16
C ARG A 261 2.93 32.62 -10.75
N LYS A 262 2.07 32.62 -9.72
CA LYS A 262 2.47 33.00 -8.34
C LYS A 262 2.15 31.95 -7.28
N LEU A 263 1.23 31.01 -7.54
CA LEU A 263 0.76 30.06 -6.54
C LEU A 263 1.23 28.65 -6.87
N PHE A 264 2.14 28.10 -6.07
CA PHE A 264 2.68 26.74 -6.21
C PHE A 264 2.51 25.94 -4.91
N PRO A 265 1.27 25.61 -4.51
CA PRO A 265 1.06 24.83 -3.30
C PRO A 265 1.48 23.37 -3.52
N GLU A 266 1.98 22.72 -2.47
CA GLU A 266 2.31 21.28 -2.49
C GLU A 266 1.06 20.39 -2.32
N THR A 267 -0.01 20.96 -1.77
CA THR A 267 -1.32 20.32 -1.58
C THR A 267 -2.41 21.26 -2.08
N TRP A 268 -3.30 20.75 -2.93
CA TRP A 268 -4.30 21.59 -3.59
C TRP A 268 -5.72 21.39 -3.06
N LEU A 269 -6.12 20.14 -2.80
CA LEU A 269 -7.48 19.82 -2.39
C LEU A 269 -7.47 19.10 -1.06
N TRP A 270 -8.19 19.64 -0.08
CA TRP A 270 -8.57 18.96 1.16
C TRP A 270 -10.00 19.35 1.49
N LYS A 271 -10.96 18.52 1.08
CA LYS A 271 -12.39 18.80 1.28
C LYS A 271 -13.13 17.57 1.73
N SER A 272 -14.19 17.80 2.48
CA SER A 272 -15.09 16.76 2.95
C SER A 272 -16.54 17.11 2.67
N GLN A 273 -17.34 16.11 2.32
CA GLN A 273 -18.77 16.24 2.06
C GLN A 273 -19.50 14.94 2.39
N ILE A 274 -20.77 15.06 2.77
CA ILE A 274 -21.65 13.90 2.99
C ILE A 274 -22.21 13.45 1.65
N VAL A 275 -22.20 12.15 1.40
CA VAL A 275 -22.76 11.55 0.18
C VAL A 275 -24.27 11.72 0.16
N PRO A 276 -24.83 12.39 -0.86
CA PRO A 276 -26.28 12.58 -1.00
C PRO A 276 -26.97 11.27 -1.40
N SER A 277 -28.30 11.26 -1.45
CA SER A 277 -29.10 10.08 -1.84
C SER A 277 -28.79 9.54 -3.25
N GLY A 278 -28.13 10.34 -4.11
CA GLY A 278 -27.68 9.92 -5.44
C GLY A 278 -26.38 9.09 -5.45
N GLY A 279 -25.75 8.85 -4.29
CA GLY A 279 -24.56 8.00 -4.16
C GLY A 279 -23.24 8.61 -4.67
N VAL A 280 -23.29 9.81 -5.26
CA VAL A 280 -22.12 10.50 -5.82
C VAL A 280 -22.06 11.95 -5.34
N VAL A 281 -20.88 12.35 -4.87
CA VAL A 281 -20.54 13.75 -4.56
C VAL A 281 -19.71 14.32 -5.71
N ASN A 282 -20.05 15.52 -6.17
CA ASN A 282 -19.26 16.23 -7.16
C ASN A 282 -18.55 17.43 -6.51
N PHE A 283 -17.24 17.52 -6.70
CA PHE A 283 -16.44 18.69 -6.35
C PHE A 283 -16.05 19.40 -7.65
N ASP A 284 -16.43 20.68 -7.78
CA ASP A 284 -16.04 21.52 -8.91
C ASP A 284 -14.88 22.41 -8.46
N GLU A 285 -13.68 22.20 -9.02
CA GLU A 285 -12.49 22.99 -8.67
C GLU A 285 -11.77 23.52 -9.91
N THR A 286 -10.90 24.52 -9.68
CA THR A 286 -10.05 25.11 -10.71
C THR A 286 -8.62 24.66 -10.52
N VAL A 287 -8.02 24.06 -11.55
CA VAL A 287 -6.63 23.57 -11.53
C VAL A 287 -5.67 24.72 -11.22
N PRO A 288 -4.74 24.58 -10.27
CA PRO A 288 -3.79 25.63 -9.92
C PRO A 288 -2.87 25.95 -11.09
N ASP A 289 -2.28 27.15 -11.07
CA ASP A 289 -1.41 27.63 -12.17
C ASP A 289 -0.02 26.97 -12.23
N THR A 290 0.13 25.82 -11.58
CA THR A 290 1.35 25.01 -11.49
C THR A 290 1.46 24.05 -12.67
N VAL A 291 2.65 23.86 -13.24
CA VAL A 291 2.90 22.87 -14.33
C VAL A 291 3.33 21.55 -13.71
N THR A 292 2.49 21.00 -12.83
CA THR A 292 2.79 19.78 -12.09
C THR A 292 1.60 18.84 -12.12
N SER A 293 1.82 17.56 -12.40
CA SER A 293 0.74 16.57 -12.33
C SER A 293 0.21 16.44 -10.89
N TRP A 294 -1.10 16.27 -10.76
CA TRP A 294 -1.78 16.08 -9.48
C TRP A 294 -2.26 14.64 -9.37
N VAL A 295 -2.16 14.09 -8.16
CA VAL A 295 -2.69 12.77 -7.81
C VAL A 295 -3.75 12.98 -6.75
N ALA A 296 -4.98 12.52 -7.02
CA ALA A 296 -6.07 12.58 -6.05
C ALA A 296 -6.37 11.21 -5.45
N THR A 297 -6.63 11.20 -4.15
CA THR A 297 -7.06 10.05 -3.36
C THR A 297 -8.31 10.41 -2.57
N ALA A 298 -9.14 9.43 -2.26
CA ALA A 298 -10.30 9.65 -1.42
C ALA A 298 -10.57 8.49 -0.46
N PHE A 299 -11.13 8.82 0.69
CA PHE A 299 -11.66 7.84 1.63
C PHE A 299 -13.02 8.30 2.14
N ALA A 300 -13.86 7.34 2.52
CA ALA A 300 -15.19 7.58 3.03
C ALA A 300 -15.39 6.84 4.35
N VAL A 301 -16.11 7.44 5.29
CA VAL A 301 -16.48 6.81 6.56
C VAL A 301 -17.98 6.79 6.70
N HIS A 302 -18.55 5.61 6.93
CA HIS A 302 -19.96 5.38 7.16
C HIS A 302 -20.18 4.64 8.49
N PRO A 303 -21.21 4.98 9.28
CA PRO A 303 -21.45 4.31 10.56
C PRO A 303 -21.76 2.82 10.45
N GLN A 304 -22.32 2.35 9.32
CA GLN A 304 -22.72 0.94 9.16
C GLN A 304 -21.75 0.13 8.29
N THR A 305 -21.22 0.74 7.23
CA THR A 305 -20.35 0.06 6.25
C THR A 305 -18.88 0.38 6.46
N GLY A 306 -18.57 1.20 7.47
CA GLY A 306 -17.22 1.47 7.93
C GLY A 306 -16.42 2.39 7.01
N LEU A 307 -15.10 2.21 7.06
CA LEU A 307 -14.14 2.88 6.20
C LEU A 307 -14.19 2.29 4.79
N GLY A 308 -14.04 3.14 3.78
CA GLY A 308 -13.74 2.77 2.40
C GLY A 308 -12.61 3.66 1.88
N ILE A 309 -11.73 3.10 1.05
CA ILE A 309 -10.60 3.82 0.45
C ILE A 309 -10.63 3.60 -1.06
N SER A 310 -10.35 4.63 -1.85
CA SER A 310 -10.28 4.50 -3.31
C SER A 310 -9.13 3.58 -3.72
N GLU A 311 -9.40 2.54 -4.51
CA GLU A 311 -8.37 1.62 -5.03
C GLU A 311 -7.41 2.31 -5.99
N GLN A 312 -7.94 3.24 -6.78
CA GLN A 312 -7.20 3.97 -7.79
C GLN A 312 -7.04 5.41 -7.34
N SER A 313 -5.80 5.88 -7.30
CA SER A 313 -5.54 7.30 -7.40
C SER A 313 -5.76 7.71 -8.83
N ALA A 314 -6.41 8.84 -9.05
CA ALA A 314 -6.55 9.36 -10.40
C ALA A 314 -5.73 10.62 -10.57
N GLN A 315 -5.07 10.67 -11.73
CA GLN A 315 -4.02 11.61 -12.04
C GLN A 315 -4.55 12.60 -13.07
N VAL A 316 -4.33 13.89 -12.80
CA VAL A 316 -4.50 14.94 -13.80
C VAL A 316 -3.12 15.37 -14.27
N SER A 317 -2.87 15.18 -15.57
CA SER A 317 -1.65 15.62 -16.22
C SER A 317 -1.86 16.99 -16.84
N LEU A 318 -0.84 17.86 -16.72
CA LEU A 318 -0.83 19.15 -17.40
C LEU A 318 -0.05 19.01 -18.71
N MET A 319 -0.65 19.46 -19.81
CA MET A 319 -0.01 19.64 -21.11
C MET A 319 0.55 21.05 -21.25
#